data_AF-A0A1Y3EQ11-F1
#
_entry.id   AF-A0A1Y3EQ11-F1
#
_cell.length_a   1.000
_cell.length_b   1.000
_cell.length_c   1.000
_cell.angle_alpha   90.00
_cell.angle_beta   90.00
_cell.angle_gamma   90.00
#
_symmetry.space_group_name_H-M   'P 1'
#
loop_
_entity.id
_entity.type
_entity.pdbx_description
1 polymer ?
#
loop_
_entity_poly.entity_id
_entity_poly.type
_entity_poly.pdbx_seq_one_letter_code
_entity_poly.pdbx_strand_id
1 'polypeptide(L)'
;MTEPLHIDDPDAKKPDDWDEREFIANPNSTKPDDWDQPETIIDKDAVKPADWDDDMDGEWEPPVISNPDYKGEWGPEQIPNPDYKGRWIPPKIQNPKHVPVPELYRYKGLGAIGFELWQVKSGTIFDNILITDDPEYAKEFIDKQLEALRPIEKVESDKLDQELYRDIAGRLGGGGPPKGEEPEESTKDDDANEVESEETPENIKEEL
;
A
#
# COMPACT_ATOMS: atom_id res chain seq x y z
N MET A 1 7.35 9.93 -22.81
CA MET A 1 6.85 8.58 -22.47
C MET A 1 5.90 8.13 -23.55
N THR A 2 5.93 6.85 -23.90
CA THR A 2 5.02 6.25 -24.88
C THR A 2 3.76 5.74 -24.19
N GLU A 3 2.67 5.58 -24.94
CA GLU A 3 1.49 4.89 -24.41
C GLU A 3 1.80 3.44 -24.01
N PRO A 4 1.04 2.81 -23.10
CA PRO A 4 1.28 1.42 -22.70
C PRO A 4 1.16 0.48 -23.88
N LEU A 5 1.96 -0.60 -23.85
CA LEU A 5 1.99 -1.61 -24.91
C LEU A 5 0.65 -2.33 -25.08
N HIS A 6 -0.03 -2.59 -23.95
CA HIS A 6 -1.33 -3.24 -23.92
C HIS A 6 -2.37 -2.35 -23.23
N ILE A 7 -3.60 -2.38 -23.73
CA ILE A 7 -4.77 -1.74 -23.14
C ILE A 7 -5.86 -2.78 -22.94
N ASP A 8 -6.79 -2.53 -22.03
CA ASP A 8 -7.99 -3.32 -21.90
C ASP A 8 -8.81 -3.19 -23.19
N ASP A 9 -9.35 -4.30 -23.68
CA ASP A 9 -10.19 -4.32 -24.88
C ASP A 9 -11.48 -3.50 -24.65
N PRO A 10 -11.65 -2.36 -25.35
CA PRO A 10 -12.83 -1.52 -25.16
C PRO A 10 -14.11 -2.16 -25.69
N ASP A 11 -14.00 -3.15 -26.57
CA ASP A 11 -15.14 -3.85 -27.17
C ASP A 11 -15.50 -5.14 -26.41
N ALA A 12 -14.63 -5.59 -25.51
CA ALA A 12 -14.90 -6.76 -24.69
C ALA A 12 -16.07 -6.50 -23.74
N LYS A 13 -16.98 -7.48 -23.67
CA LYS A 13 -18.13 -7.47 -22.77
C LYS A 13 -18.05 -8.67 -21.84
N LYS A 14 -18.49 -8.45 -20.60
CA LYS A 14 -18.68 -9.53 -19.65
C LYS A 14 -19.62 -10.58 -20.25
N PRO A 15 -19.24 -11.87 -20.29
CA PRO A 15 -20.12 -12.94 -20.71
C PRO A 15 -21.35 -13.05 -19.80
N ASP A 16 -22.50 -13.41 -20.37
CA ASP A 16 -23.75 -13.58 -19.60
C ASP A 16 -23.67 -14.73 -18.58
N ASP A 17 -22.83 -15.74 -18.85
CA ASP A 17 -22.56 -16.89 -17.98
C ASP A 17 -21.46 -16.62 -16.93
N TRP A 18 -21.04 -15.36 -16.75
CA TRP A 18 -20.01 -15.00 -15.79
C TRP A 18 -20.60 -14.55 -14.45
N ASP A 19 -20.59 -15.44 -13.45
CA ASP A 19 -21.07 -15.11 -12.11
C ASP A 19 -19.95 -14.50 -11.24
N GLU A 20 -20.16 -13.24 -10.86
CA GLU A 20 -19.27 -12.47 -9.97
C GLU A 20 -19.75 -12.49 -8.51
N ARG A 21 -20.83 -13.21 -8.21
CA ARG A 21 -21.35 -13.33 -6.84
C ARG A 21 -20.59 -14.44 -6.13
N GLU A 22 -19.82 -14.05 -5.13
CA GLU A 22 -19.11 -14.99 -4.24
C GLU A 22 -20.08 -15.88 -3.46
N PHE A 23 -21.22 -15.32 -3.09
CA PHE A 23 -22.24 -16.01 -2.32
C PHE A 23 -23.61 -15.91 -3.00
N ILE A 24 -24.36 -17.01 -2.97
CA ILE A 24 -25.74 -17.10 -3.45
C ILE A 24 -26.66 -17.54 -2.30
N ALA A 25 -27.93 -17.15 -2.38
CA ALA A 25 -28.94 -17.62 -1.44
C ALA A 25 -29.08 -19.14 -1.54
N ASN A 26 -29.02 -19.83 -0.40
CA ASN A 26 -29.20 -21.27 -0.33
C ASN A 26 -30.64 -21.62 -0.77
N PRO A 27 -30.81 -22.34 -1.89
CA PRO A 27 -32.14 -22.68 -2.41
C PRO A 27 -32.91 -23.65 -1.48
N ASN A 28 -32.22 -24.29 -0.55
CA ASN A 28 -32.83 -25.18 0.44
C ASN A 28 -33.18 -24.46 1.76
N SER A 29 -32.89 -23.16 1.87
CA SER A 29 -33.23 -22.39 3.07
C SER A 29 -34.74 -22.10 3.05
N THR A 30 -35.46 -22.66 4.02
CA THR A 30 -36.89 -22.44 4.22
C THR A 30 -37.10 -21.55 5.42
N LYS A 31 -37.99 -20.56 5.28
CA LYS A 31 -38.40 -19.70 6.39
C LYS A 31 -39.08 -20.54 7.47
N PRO A 32 -38.58 -20.53 8.73
CA PRO A 32 -39.28 -21.17 9.83
C PRO A 32 -40.61 -20.48 10.10
N ASP A 33 -41.65 -21.26 10.40
CA ASP A 33 -43.00 -20.72 10.70
C ASP A 33 -42.99 -19.77 11.91
N ASP A 34 -42.00 -19.90 12.80
CA ASP A 34 -41.83 -19.11 14.03
C ASP A 34 -40.90 -17.88 13.87
N TRP A 35 -40.66 -17.44 12.63
CA TRP A 35 -39.80 -16.28 12.36
C TRP A 35 -40.58 -14.96 12.26
N ASP A 36 -41.80 -15.00 11.73
CA ASP A 36 -42.67 -13.82 11.54
C ASP A 36 -43.39 -13.41 12.83
N GLN A 37 -42.62 -13.19 13.88
CA GLN A 37 -43.15 -12.64 15.12
C GLN A 37 -43.29 -11.12 15.01
N PRO A 38 -44.31 -10.50 15.64
CA PRO A 38 -44.46 -9.05 15.63
C PRO A 38 -43.28 -8.40 16.37
N GLU A 39 -42.80 -7.25 15.88
CA GLU A 39 -41.69 -6.48 16.49
C GLU A 39 -42.01 -6.05 17.94
N THR A 40 -43.29 -5.92 18.25
CA THR A 40 -43.76 -5.49 19.57
C THR A 40 -44.92 -6.34 20.08
N ILE A 41 -44.90 -6.64 21.37
CA ILE A 41 -45.96 -7.35 22.10
C ILE A 41 -46.50 -6.48 23.23
N ILE A 42 -47.75 -6.69 23.63
CA ILE A 42 -48.32 -6.03 24.80
C ILE A 42 -47.69 -6.62 26.06
N ASP A 43 -47.23 -5.76 26.97
CA ASP A 43 -46.72 -6.17 28.27
C ASP A 43 -47.87 -6.68 29.15
N LYS A 44 -47.93 -8.00 29.31
CA LYS A 44 -48.97 -8.67 30.12
C LYS A 44 -48.70 -8.58 31.63
N ASP A 45 -47.48 -8.23 32.02
CA ASP A 45 -47.07 -8.08 33.41
C ASP A 45 -47.19 -6.63 33.90
N ALA A 46 -47.46 -5.70 32.98
CA ALA A 46 -47.80 -4.34 33.32
C ALA A 46 -49.11 -4.32 34.13
N VAL A 47 -49.04 -3.71 35.31
CA VAL A 47 -50.19 -3.51 36.19
C VAL A 47 -50.61 -2.05 36.09
N LYS A 48 -51.91 -1.83 35.98
CA LYS A 48 -52.51 -0.51 36.04
C LYS A 48 -52.05 0.24 37.32
N PRO A 49 -51.50 1.46 37.21
CA PRO A 49 -51.07 2.24 38.37
C PRO A 49 -52.21 2.49 39.35
N ALA A 50 -51.90 2.48 40.66
CA ALA A 50 -52.90 2.70 41.71
C ALA A 50 -53.53 4.10 41.69
N ASP A 51 -52.83 5.08 41.11
CA ASP A 51 -53.28 6.47 40.98
C ASP A 51 -53.97 6.77 39.63
N TRP A 52 -54.29 5.75 38.81
CA TRP A 52 -54.96 5.92 37.52
C TRP A 52 -56.48 6.05 37.66
N ASP A 53 -57.05 7.10 37.09
CA ASP A 53 -58.50 7.38 37.13
C ASP A 53 -59.13 7.19 35.74
N ASP A 54 -59.92 6.11 35.54
CA ASP A 54 -60.51 5.81 34.23
C ASP A 54 -61.52 6.87 33.74
N ASP A 55 -62.14 7.63 34.65
CA ASP A 55 -63.13 8.66 34.31
C ASP A 55 -62.46 9.95 33.80
N MET A 56 -61.19 10.19 34.20
CA MET A 56 -60.43 11.40 33.85
C MET A 56 -59.31 11.13 32.83
N ASP A 57 -58.66 9.97 32.90
CA ASP A 57 -57.51 9.56 32.05
C ASP A 57 -57.88 8.57 30.94
N GLY A 58 -59.09 7.99 30.98
CA GLY A 58 -59.58 6.98 30.02
C GLY A 58 -59.23 5.54 30.41
N GLU A 59 -59.70 4.57 29.61
CA GLU A 59 -59.38 3.14 29.83
C GLU A 59 -57.87 2.92 29.72
N TRP A 60 -57.26 2.39 30.79
CA TRP A 60 -55.84 2.10 30.80
C TRP A 60 -55.49 0.99 29.80
N GLU A 61 -54.57 1.29 28.88
CA GLU A 61 -53.98 0.32 27.96
C GLU A 61 -52.57 -0.07 28.41
N PRO A 62 -52.25 -1.38 28.48
CA PRO A 62 -50.91 -1.85 28.82
C PRO A 62 -49.86 -1.37 27.80
N PRO A 63 -48.63 -1.03 28.25
CA PRO A 63 -47.57 -0.59 27.37
C PRO A 63 -47.14 -1.70 26.40
N VAL A 64 -46.72 -1.28 25.22
CA VAL A 64 -46.20 -2.16 24.17
C VAL A 64 -44.69 -2.26 24.33
N ILE A 65 -44.17 -3.48 24.50
CA ILE A 65 -42.75 -3.80 24.67
C ILE A 65 -42.18 -4.48 23.44
N SER A 66 -40.87 -4.37 23.23
CA SER A 66 -40.18 -5.07 22.15
C SER A 66 -40.25 -6.58 22.37
N ASN A 67 -40.62 -7.31 21.31
CA ASN A 67 -40.75 -8.76 21.38
C ASN A 67 -39.36 -9.42 21.41
N PRO A 68 -38.99 -10.15 22.48
CA PRO A 68 -37.71 -10.85 22.55
C PRO A 68 -37.56 -11.96 21.49
N ASP A 69 -38.67 -12.47 20.95
CA ASP A 69 -38.69 -13.51 19.92
C ASP A 69 -38.68 -12.95 18.49
N TYR A 70 -38.68 -11.61 18.32
CA TYR A 70 -38.55 -10.99 17.00
C TYR A 70 -37.14 -11.13 16.45
N LYS A 71 -36.99 -11.90 15.36
CA LYS A 71 -35.71 -12.23 14.73
C LYS A 71 -35.37 -11.34 13.52
N GLY A 72 -36.17 -10.30 13.26
CA GLY A 72 -36.00 -9.40 12.12
C GLY A 72 -36.55 -9.97 10.80
N GLU A 73 -36.29 -9.29 9.68
CA GLU A 73 -36.67 -9.79 8.36
C GLU A 73 -35.88 -11.06 8.01
N TRP A 74 -36.59 -12.15 7.66
CA TRP A 74 -35.94 -13.40 7.28
C TRP A 74 -35.21 -13.25 5.94
N GLY A 75 -33.93 -13.63 5.91
CA GLY A 75 -33.15 -13.80 4.69
C GLY A 75 -32.63 -15.23 4.59
N PRO A 76 -32.56 -15.82 3.38
CA PRO A 76 -32.00 -17.15 3.19
C PRO A 76 -30.50 -17.17 3.54
N GLU A 77 -30.02 -18.29 4.07
CA GLU A 77 -28.59 -18.49 4.33
C GLU A 77 -27.77 -18.30 3.05
N GLN A 78 -26.62 -17.63 3.13
CA GLN A 78 -25.73 -17.44 2.00
C GLN A 78 -24.71 -18.59 1.93
N ILE A 79 -24.66 -19.28 0.80
CA ILE A 79 -23.70 -20.35 0.52
C ILE A 79 -22.68 -19.90 -0.54
N PRO A 80 -21.43 -20.41 -0.49
CA PRO A 80 -20.45 -20.11 -1.53
C PRO A 80 -20.98 -20.57 -2.88
N ASN A 81 -20.88 -19.71 -3.89
CA ASN A 81 -21.35 -19.99 -5.24
C ASN A 81 -20.35 -20.89 -5.98
N PRO A 82 -20.73 -22.13 -6.36
CA PRO A 82 -19.86 -23.02 -7.12
C PRO A 82 -19.48 -22.46 -8.50
N ASP A 83 -20.31 -21.59 -9.07
CA ASP A 83 -20.11 -20.99 -10.39
C ASP A 83 -19.40 -19.63 -10.32
N TYR A 84 -18.88 -19.22 -9.15
CA TYR A 84 -18.14 -17.97 -9.01
C TYR A 84 -16.85 -17.99 -9.84
N LYS A 85 -16.77 -17.12 -10.84
CA LYS A 85 -15.62 -17.00 -11.75
C LYS A 85 -14.69 -15.83 -11.40
N GLY A 86 -14.96 -15.11 -10.30
CA GLY A 86 -14.23 -13.90 -9.93
C GLY A 86 -14.80 -12.65 -10.57
N ARG A 87 -14.24 -11.48 -10.25
CA ARG A 87 -14.56 -10.24 -10.96
C ARG A 87 -14.08 -10.36 -12.41
N TRP A 88 -14.96 -10.09 -13.37
CA TRP A 88 -14.60 -10.11 -14.77
C TRP A 88 -13.62 -8.96 -15.08
N ILE A 89 -12.51 -9.30 -15.74
CA ILE A 89 -11.50 -8.35 -16.20
C ILE A 89 -11.45 -8.45 -17.74
N PRO A 90 -11.54 -7.32 -18.46
CA PRO A 90 -11.41 -7.33 -19.91
C PRO A 90 -10.07 -7.96 -20.35
N PRO A 91 -10.03 -8.72 -21.46
CA PRO A 91 -8.77 -9.17 -22.03
C PRO A 91 -7.93 -7.97 -22.44
N LYS A 92 -6.61 -8.09 -22.29
CA LYS A 92 -5.67 -7.07 -22.75
C LYS A 92 -5.36 -7.27 -24.23
N ILE A 93 -5.47 -6.21 -25.02
CA ILE A 93 -5.12 -6.16 -26.44
C ILE A 93 -3.93 -5.25 -26.67
N GLN A 94 -3.24 -5.47 -27.79
CA GLN A 94 -2.17 -4.59 -28.23
C GLN A 94 -2.72 -3.17 -28.45
N ASN A 95 -2.09 -2.16 -27.85
CA ASN A 95 -2.50 -0.79 -28.03
C ASN A 95 -2.09 -0.29 -29.43
N PRO A 96 -3.04 0.04 -30.33
CA PRO A 96 -2.71 0.55 -31.66
C PRO A 96 -2.01 1.92 -31.64
N LYS A 97 -2.10 2.65 -30.52
CA LYS A 97 -1.44 3.94 -30.31
C LYS A 97 -0.05 3.81 -29.70
N HIS A 98 0.38 2.60 -29.31
CA HIS A 98 1.73 2.38 -28.85
C HIS A 98 2.70 2.55 -30.02
N VAL A 99 3.56 3.56 -29.93
CA VAL A 99 4.64 3.81 -30.89
C VAL A 99 5.96 3.66 -30.14
N PRO A 100 6.80 2.67 -30.49
CA PRO A 100 8.14 2.57 -29.93
C PRO A 100 8.97 3.80 -30.30
N VAL A 101 9.61 4.41 -29.31
CA VAL A 101 10.52 5.56 -29.51
C VAL A 101 11.92 5.16 -29.03
N PRO A 102 12.75 4.54 -29.89
CA PRO A 102 14.07 4.04 -29.50
C PRO A 102 15.01 5.16 -29.05
N GLU A 103 14.80 6.38 -29.55
CA GLU A 103 15.63 7.55 -29.28
C GLU A 103 15.16 8.37 -28.07
N LEU A 104 14.35 7.79 -27.19
CA LEU A 104 13.79 8.51 -26.03
C LEU A 104 14.88 9.07 -25.09
N TYR A 105 16.06 8.43 -25.05
CA TYR A 105 17.21 8.87 -24.25
C TYR A 105 17.97 10.06 -24.87
N ARG A 106 17.73 10.37 -26.15
CA ARG A 106 18.53 11.33 -26.91
C ARG A 106 18.03 12.76 -26.70
N TYR A 107 18.86 13.59 -26.09
CA TYR A 107 18.63 15.03 -26.02
C TYR A 107 19.38 15.77 -27.15
N LYS A 108 18.80 16.86 -27.68
CA LYS A 108 19.43 17.66 -28.74
C LYS A 108 20.67 18.42 -28.28
N GLY A 109 20.75 18.72 -26.98
CA GLY A 109 21.87 19.41 -26.36
C GLY A 109 21.57 19.68 -24.88
N LEU A 110 22.57 19.45 -24.03
CA LEU A 110 22.56 19.78 -22.62
C LEU A 110 23.53 20.94 -22.41
N GLY A 111 23.03 22.10 -21.98
CA GLY A 111 23.83 23.35 -21.91
C GLY A 111 24.01 23.91 -20.50
N ALA A 112 23.27 23.40 -19.53
CA ALA A 112 23.33 23.87 -18.15
C ALA A 112 22.96 22.73 -17.19
N ILE A 113 23.49 22.82 -15.97
CA ILE A 113 23.12 21.97 -14.83
C ILE A 113 22.38 22.87 -13.86
N GLY A 114 21.18 22.45 -13.46
CA GLY A 114 20.35 23.17 -12.49
C GLY A 114 20.03 22.29 -11.30
N PHE A 115 20.12 22.85 -10.10
CA PHE A 115 19.64 22.22 -8.87
C PHE A 115 18.32 22.86 -8.49
N GLU A 116 17.22 22.14 -8.68
CA GLU A 116 15.89 22.51 -8.19
C GLU A 116 15.52 21.48 -7.12
N LEU A 117 15.36 21.96 -5.88
CA LEU A 117 15.24 21.11 -4.70
C LEU A 117 14.33 21.80 -3.68
N TRP A 118 13.52 21.02 -2.98
CA TRP A 118 12.82 21.46 -1.79
C TRP A 118 13.52 20.92 -0.54
N GLN A 119 13.86 21.78 0.42
CA GLN A 119 14.48 21.37 1.69
C GLN A 119 13.74 21.97 2.89
N VAL A 120 13.45 21.13 3.89
CA VAL A 120 12.89 21.55 5.18
C VAL A 120 14.00 21.92 6.17
N LYS A 121 15.10 21.15 6.19
CA LYS A 121 16.30 21.41 7.01
C LYS A 121 17.51 21.54 6.10
N SER A 122 18.26 22.63 6.24
CA SER A 122 19.52 22.86 5.52
C SER A 122 20.64 21.96 6.05
N GLY A 123 21.63 21.68 5.21
CA GLY A 123 22.84 20.92 5.61
C GLY A 123 23.39 19.99 4.54
N THR A 124 22.66 19.80 3.43
CA THR A 124 23.16 19.00 2.29
C THR A 124 24.25 19.75 1.55
N ILE A 125 25.35 19.06 1.25
CA ILE A 125 26.47 19.54 0.45
C ILE A 125 26.48 18.74 -0.85
N PHE A 126 26.56 19.43 -1.99
CA PHE A 126 26.76 18.82 -3.31
C PHE A 126 28.16 19.17 -3.79
N ASP A 127 28.95 18.17 -4.16
CA ASP A 127 30.28 18.34 -4.74
C ASP A 127 30.53 17.25 -5.80
N ASN A 128 31.66 17.34 -6.52
CA ASN A 128 32.14 16.35 -7.49
C ASN A 128 31.17 16.08 -8.65
N ILE A 129 30.52 17.13 -9.17
CA ILE A 129 29.60 17.02 -10.31
C ILE A 129 30.39 16.62 -11.57
N LEU A 130 30.14 15.40 -12.07
CA LEU A 130 30.75 14.86 -13.29
C LEU A 130 29.67 14.60 -14.36
N ILE A 131 29.94 15.04 -15.60
CA ILE A 131 29.17 14.66 -16.80
C ILE A 131 30.15 14.10 -17.82
N THR A 132 29.94 12.85 -18.23
CA THR A 132 30.78 12.13 -19.20
C THR A 132 29.93 11.12 -19.98
N ASP A 133 30.37 10.77 -21.18
CA ASP A 133 29.83 9.68 -22.01
C ASP A 133 30.64 8.37 -21.89
N ASP A 134 31.75 8.40 -21.15
CA ASP A 134 32.64 7.28 -20.88
C ASP A 134 32.36 6.68 -19.48
N PRO A 135 31.79 5.46 -19.40
CA PRO A 135 31.46 4.83 -18.13
C PRO A 135 32.71 4.36 -17.36
N GLU A 136 33.78 3.96 -18.04
CA GLU A 136 35.05 3.59 -17.40
C GLU A 136 35.70 4.80 -16.72
N TYR A 137 35.72 5.95 -17.41
CA TYR A 137 36.22 7.20 -16.82
C TYR A 137 35.38 7.65 -15.62
N ALA A 138 34.05 7.53 -15.70
CA ALA A 138 33.17 7.84 -14.58
C ALA A 138 33.50 6.99 -13.35
N LYS A 139 33.71 5.68 -13.55
CA LYS A 139 34.08 4.76 -12.49
C LYS A 139 35.42 5.13 -11.87
N GLU A 140 36.46 5.36 -12.67
CA GLU A 140 37.76 5.77 -12.16
C GLU A 140 37.71 7.07 -11.34
N PHE A 141 36.88 8.03 -11.75
CA PHE A 141 36.69 9.28 -11.02
C PHE A 141 36.05 9.04 -9.65
N ILE A 142 35.02 8.19 -9.59
CA ILE A 142 34.34 7.81 -8.33
C ILE A 142 35.31 7.09 -7.39
N ASP A 143 36.05 6.10 -7.89
CA ASP A 143 36.99 5.32 -7.08
C ASP A 143 38.10 6.22 -6.51
N LYS A 144 38.63 7.14 -7.32
CA LYS A 144 39.69 8.07 -6.89
C LYS A 144 39.22 9.13 -5.90
N GLN A 145 38.01 9.65 -6.05
CA GLN A 145 37.51 10.76 -5.24
C GLN A 145 36.66 10.27 -4.08
N LEU A 146 35.55 9.58 -4.37
CA LEU A 146 34.53 9.25 -3.39
C LEU A 146 34.93 8.04 -2.53
N GLU A 147 35.47 6.97 -3.11
CA GLU A 147 35.87 5.80 -2.32
C GLU A 147 37.06 6.09 -1.41
N ALA A 148 37.98 6.94 -1.83
CA ALA A 148 39.08 7.39 -0.99
C ALA A 148 38.62 8.28 0.19
N LEU A 149 37.62 9.13 -0.01
CA LEU A 149 37.14 10.07 1.01
C LEU A 149 36.15 9.43 2.00
N ARG A 150 35.28 8.52 1.54
CA ARG A 150 34.27 7.83 2.38
C ARG A 150 34.79 7.31 3.73
N PRO A 151 35.90 6.54 3.80
CA PRO A 151 36.38 6.03 5.09
C PRO A 151 36.89 7.15 6.01
N ILE A 152 37.49 8.21 5.44
CA ILE A 152 38.01 9.35 6.20
C ILE A 152 36.85 10.18 6.75
N GLU A 153 35.85 10.48 5.93
CA GLU A 153 34.66 11.22 6.33
C GLU A 153 33.88 10.47 7.42
N LYS A 154 33.74 9.15 7.29
CA LYS A 154 33.09 8.33 8.32
C LYS A 154 33.79 8.45 9.67
N VAL A 155 35.12 8.30 9.69
CA VAL A 155 35.90 8.39 10.93
C VAL A 155 35.75 9.77 11.58
N GLU A 156 35.79 10.85 10.80
CA GLU A 156 35.67 12.20 11.35
C GLU A 156 34.24 12.51 11.80
N SER A 157 33.23 12.05 11.06
CA SER A 157 31.82 12.13 11.46
C SER A 157 31.56 11.40 12.77
N ASP A 158 32.05 10.16 12.89
CA ASP A 158 31.86 9.34 14.09
C ASP A 158 32.53 10.00 15.32
N LYS A 159 33.69 10.65 15.16
CA LYS A 159 34.31 11.45 16.23
C LYS A 159 33.46 12.66 16.64
N LEU A 160 32.96 13.41 15.66
CA LEU A 160 32.16 14.61 15.91
C LEU A 160 30.86 14.25 16.63
N ASP A 161 30.22 13.15 16.24
CA ASP A 161 29.04 12.63 16.92
C ASP A 161 29.37 12.23 18.35
N GLN A 162 30.46 11.48 18.57
CA GLN A 162 30.91 11.13 19.93
C GLN A 162 31.19 12.36 20.81
N GLU A 163 31.82 13.40 20.28
CA GLU A 163 32.06 14.65 20.99
C GLU A 163 30.75 15.39 21.30
N LEU A 164 29.82 15.48 20.36
CA LEU A 164 28.51 16.06 20.55
C LEU A 164 27.72 15.34 21.65
N TYR A 165 27.73 14.00 21.64
CA TYR A 165 27.11 13.19 22.70
C TYR A 165 27.74 13.46 24.07
N ARG A 166 29.08 13.57 24.14
CA ARG A 166 29.79 13.87 25.40
C ARG A 166 29.43 15.26 25.94
N ASP A 167 29.35 16.29 25.10
CA ASP A 167 28.93 17.64 25.51
C ASP A 167 27.48 17.65 26.03
N ILE A 168 26.55 17.01 25.30
CA ILE A 168 25.14 16.92 25.72
C ILE A 168 25.00 16.17 27.04
N ALA A 169 25.66 15.01 27.19
CA ALA A 169 25.64 14.22 28.42
C ALA A 169 26.22 15.02 29.61
N GLY A 170 27.31 15.76 29.39
CA GLY A 170 27.92 16.64 30.38
C GLY A 170 27.00 17.77 30.83
N ARG A 171 26.20 18.35 29.92
CA ARG A 171 25.21 19.39 30.27
C ARG A 171 23.99 18.85 31.00
N LEU A 172 23.58 17.61 30.72
CA LEU A 172 22.40 16.97 31.32
C LEU A 172 22.71 16.15 32.58
N GLY A 173 23.97 16.09 33.01
CA GLY A 173 24.39 15.35 34.22
C GLY A 173 24.28 13.83 34.11
N GLY A 174 24.23 13.30 32.87
CA GLY A 174 24.14 11.87 32.57
C GLY A 174 25.51 11.22 32.35
N GLY A 175 25.61 9.91 32.65
CA GLY A 175 26.81 9.10 32.42
C GLY A 175 27.26 9.11 30.95
N GLY A 176 28.55 8.82 30.75
CA GLY A 176 29.25 8.90 29.45
C GLY A 176 28.57 8.14 28.30
N PRO A 177 29.07 8.32 27.06
CA PRO A 177 28.41 7.82 25.86
C PRO A 177 28.08 6.31 26.00
N PRO A 178 26.96 5.83 25.44
CA PRO A 178 26.75 4.39 25.31
C PRO A 178 28.00 3.79 24.67
N LYS A 179 28.51 2.67 25.21
CA LYS A 179 29.63 1.93 24.60
C LYS A 179 29.21 1.47 23.21
N GLY A 180 29.43 2.31 22.20
CA GLY A 180 29.53 1.88 20.82
C GLY A 180 30.82 1.07 20.72
N GLU A 181 30.73 -0.05 20.01
CA GLU A 181 31.89 -0.86 19.63
C GLU A 181 32.98 0.06 19.08
N GLU A 182 34.23 -0.21 19.46
CA GLU A 182 35.38 0.40 18.79
C GLU A 182 35.19 0.22 17.28
N PRO A 183 35.61 1.18 16.43
CA PRO A 183 35.49 0.99 14.99
C PRO A 183 36.26 -0.27 14.62
N GLU A 184 35.55 -1.37 14.42
CA GLU A 184 36.13 -2.53 13.77
C GLU A 184 36.61 -2.02 12.42
N GLU A 185 37.89 -2.27 12.14
CA GLU A 185 38.47 -2.17 10.81
C GLU A 185 37.47 -2.85 9.87
N SER A 186 36.71 -2.08 9.09
CA SER A 186 35.63 -2.58 8.26
C SER A 186 36.23 -3.53 7.24
N THR A 187 36.26 -4.81 7.59
CA THR A 187 36.54 -5.91 6.69
C THR A 187 35.40 -5.94 5.72
N LYS A 188 35.65 -5.40 4.51
CA LYS A 188 34.89 -5.64 3.28
C LYS A 188 33.42 -5.93 3.54
N ASP A 189 32.62 -4.88 3.68
CA ASP A 189 31.19 -5.04 3.47
C ASP A 189 30.99 -5.38 2.00
N ASP A 190 30.62 -6.65 1.79
CA ASP A 190 30.00 -7.18 0.60
C ASP A 190 28.73 -6.37 0.30
N ASP A 191 28.88 -5.23 -0.35
CA ASP A 191 27.82 -4.64 -1.17
C ASP A 191 28.22 -4.83 -2.64
N ALA A 192 28.38 -6.11 -3.00
CA ALA A 192 28.17 -6.54 -4.36
C ALA A 192 26.69 -6.27 -4.65
N ASN A 193 26.40 -5.07 -5.17
CA ASN A 193 25.20 -4.85 -5.92
C ASN A 193 25.20 -5.92 -7.03
N GLU A 194 24.41 -6.98 -6.83
CA GLU A 194 24.03 -7.93 -7.86
C GLU A 194 23.43 -7.11 -9.00
N VAL A 195 24.29 -6.72 -9.94
CA VAL A 195 23.85 -6.36 -11.26
C VAL A 195 23.40 -7.69 -11.85
N GLU A 196 22.13 -8.02 -11.62
CA GLU A 196 21.43 -9.07 -12.33
C GLU A 196 21.63 -8.74 -13.82
N SER A 197 22.56 -9.47 -14.44
CA SER A 197 22.81 -9.38 -15.86
C SER A 197 21.53 -9.83 -16.54
N GLU A 198 20.74 -8.88 -17.04
CA GLU A 198 19.69 -9.17 -17.99
C GLU A 198 20.33 -9.93 -19.16
N GLU A 199 20.06 -11.23 -19.22
CA GLU A 199 20.36 -12.04 -20.38
C GLU A 199 19.69 -11.39 -21.59
N THR A 200 20.50 -10.90 -22.51
CA THR A 200 20.06 -10.51 -23.84
C THR A 200 19.53 -11.76 -24.57
N PRO A 201 18.27 -11.80 -25.04
CA PRO A 201 17.85 -12.89 -25.90
C PRO A 201 18.28 -12.59 -27.35
N GLU A 202 19.54 -12.88 -27.68
CA GLU A 202 19.93 -13.18 -29.05
C GLU A 202 19.64 -14.66 -29.36
N ASN A 203 18.43 -14.94 -29.86
CA ASN A 203 18.19 -16.03 -30.82
C ASN A 203 16.75 -15.96 -31.35
N ILE A 204 16.52 -15.12 -32.37
CA ILE A 204 15.52 -15.45 -33.38
C ILE A 204 16.32 -15.87 -34.60
N LYS A 205 16.62 -17.17 -34.66
CA LYS A 205 16.97 -17.81 -35.92
C LYS A 205 15.73 -17.84 -36.79
N GLU A 206 15.90 -17.35 -38.01
CA GLU A 206 15.11 -17.71 -39.17
C GLU A 206 14.86 -19.23 -39.20
N GLU A 207 13.60 -19.63 -39.31
CA GLU A 207 13.16 -20.67 -40.26
C GLU A 207 11.61 -20.70 -40.29
N LEU A 208 11.08 -20.39 -41.48
CA LEU A 208 9.82 -20.84 -42.11
C LEU A 208 8.49 -20.77 -41.32
#